data_AF-A0A842XYZ7-F1
#
_entry.id   AF-A0A842XYZ7-F1
#
_cell.length_a   1.000
_cell.length_b   1.000
_cell.length_c   1.000
_cell.angle_alpha   90.00
_cell.angle_beta   90.00
_cell.angle_gamma   90.00
#
_symmetry.space_group_name_H-M   'P 1'
#
loop_
_entity.id
_entity.type
_entity.pdbx_description
1 polymer ?
#
loop_
_entity_poly.entity_id
_entity_poly.type
_entity_poly.pdbx_seq_one_letter_code
_entity_poly.pdbx_strand_id
1 'polypeptide(L)' 'LETLIPGDKPYVHDRIDSNAHSHLRAVLLGMSETIPVEDGHPVLGTWQSIFFAELDGPRNRTVKIKIIGSRD' A
#
# COMPACT_ATOMS: atom_id res chain seq x y z
N LEU A 1 8.28 -6.06 7.86
CA LEU A 1 8.85 -4.88 7.18
C LEU A 1 9.95 -4.23 8.01
N GLU A 2 9.72 -3.94 9.28
CA GLU A 2 10.73 -3.39 10.21
C GLU A 2 12.09 -4.11 10.16
N THR A 3 12.10 -5.43 10.21
CA THR A 3 13.37 -6.19 10.15
C THR A 3 14.07 -6.08 8.78
N LEU A 4 13.30 -6.03 7.69
CA LEU A 4 13.84 -6.02 6.33
C LEU A 4 14.34 -4.63 5.93
N ILE A 5 13.56 -3.59 6.29
CA ILE A 5 13.85 -2.18 6.04
C ILE A 5 13.64 -1.45 7.37
N PRO A 6 14.64 -1.45 8.28
CA PRO A 6 14.52 -0.78 9.57
C PRO A 6 14.39 0.73 9.41
N GLY A 7 13.64 1.36 10.31
CA GLY A 7 13.41 2.81 10.31
C GLY A 7 14.60 3.64 10.81
N ASP A 8 15.52 3.01 11.54
CA ASP A 8 16.65 3.63 12.23
C ASP A 8 17.99 3.48 11.49
N LYS A 9 17.98 2.96 10.26
CA LYS A 9 19.18 2.89 9.42
C LYS A 9 19.53 4.27 8.85
N PRO A 10 20.83 4.55 8.62
CA PRO A 10 21.28 5.85 8.12
C PRO A 10 21.07 5.98 6.61
N TYR A 11 19.82 6.10 6.16
CA TYR A 11 19.53 6.31 4.75
C TYR A 11 19.93 7.72 4.31
N VAL A 12 20.50 7.85 3.11
CA VAL A 12 20.95 9.15 2.59
C VAL A 12 19.78 10.13 2.43
N HIS A 13 18.58 9.63 2.11
CA HIS A 13 17.35 10.41 2.03
C HIS A 13 17.00 11.11 3.36
N ASP A 14 17.36 10.51 4.50
CA ASP A 14 17.06 11.08 5.82
C ASP A 14 17.85 12.35 6.14
N ARG A 15 18.74 12.79 5.23
CA ARG A 15 19.31 14.14 5.25
C ARG A 15 18.30 15.24 4.88
N ILE A 16 17.17 14.87 4.28
CA ILE A 16 16.11 15.79 3.83
C ILE A 16 14.81 15.55 4.62
N ASP A 17 14.38 14.30 4.79
CA ASP A 17 13.17 13.94 5.55
C ASP A 17 13.33 12.55 6.19
N SER A 18 12.85 12.33 7.41
CA SER A 18 13.14 11.16 8.25
C SER A 18 12.27 9.94 7.93
N ASN A 19 11.94 9.71 6.66
CA ASN A 19 10.96 8.72 6.24
C ASN A 19 11.46 7.83 5.08
N ALA A 20 12.77 7.72 4.85
CA ALA A 20 13.31 6.85 3.80
C ALA A 20 12.78 5.41 3.87
N HIS A 21 12.66 4.88 5.09
CA HIS A 21 12.12 3.55 5.34
C HIS A 21 10.69 3.38 4.79
N SER A 22 9.85 4.42 4.87
CA SER A 22 8.48 4.40 4.38
C SER A 22 8.43 4.25 2.86
N HIS A 23 9.28 4.98 2.15
CA HIS A 23 9.40 4.91 0.69
C HIS A 23 9.83 3.51 0.24
N LEU A 24 10.87 2.97 0.87
CA LEU A 24 11.40 1.65 0.52
C LEU A 24 10.39 0.53 0.79
N ARG A 25 9.65 0.61 1.91
CA ARG A 25 8.59 -0.36 2.24
C ARG A 25 7.42 -0.26 1.27
N ALA A 26 7.04 0.95 0.85
CA ALA A 26 5.96 1.15 -0.13
C ALA A 26 6.32 0.55 -1.49
N VAL A 27 7.56 0.70 -1.96
CA VAL A 27 8.05 0.07 -3.20
C VAL A 27 7.96 -1.46 -3.12
N LEU A 28 8.28 -2.05 -1.96
CA LEU A 28 8.23 -3.50 -1.77
C LEU A 28 6.79 -4.04 -1.72
N LEU A 29 5.90 -3.33 -1.02
CA LEU A 29 4.49 -3.75 -0.89
C LEU A 29 3.66 -3.51 -2.16
N GLY A 30 4.04 -2.52 -2.97
CA GLY A 30 3.19 -2.01 -4.04
C GLY A 30 2.21 -0.94 -3.54
N MET A 31 1.72 -0.12 -4.47
CA MET A 31 0.88 1.05 -4.18
C MET A 31 -0.55 0.92 -4.71
N SER A 32 -0.89 -0.22 -5.33
CA SER A 32 -2.20 -0.49 -5.90
C SER A 32 -2.41 -1.98 -6.08
N GLU A 33 -3.65 -2.42 -5.96
CA GLU A 33 -4.06 -3.80 -6.26
C GLU A 33 -5.19 -3.81 -7.29
N THR A 34 -5.21 -4.82 -8.14
CA THR A 34 -6.31 -5.09 -9.07
C THR A 34 -7.09 -6.28 -8.58
N ILE A 35 -8.40 -6.09 -8.39
CA ILE A 35 -9.29 -7.11 -7.81
C ILE A 35 -10.41 -7.38 -8.82
N PRO A 36 -10.61 -8.63 -9.25
CA PRO A 36 -11.75 -8.99 -10.09
C PRO A 36 -13.06 -8.70 -9.38
N VAL A 37 -14.09 -8.35 -10.15
CA VAL A 37 -15.44 -8.13 -9.65
C VAL A 37 -16.38 -8.99 -10.48
N GLU A 38 -17.13 -9.86 -9.82
CA GLU A 38 -18.12 -10.76 -10.41
C GLU A 38 -19.44 -10.57 -9.67
N ASP A 39 -20.56 -10.51 -10.40
CA ASP A 39 -21.90 -10.28 -9.87
C ASP A 39 -22.00 -9.08 -8.90
N GLY A 40 -21.20 -8.03 -9.15
CA GLY A 40 -21.16 -6.83 -8.32
C GLY A 40 -20.34 -6.94 -7.04
N HIS A 41 -19.64 -8.06 -6.82
CA HIS A 41 -18.85 -8.33 -5.62
C HIS A 41 -17.35 -8.51 -5.93
N PRO A 42 -16.43 -7.95 -5.12
CA PRO A 42 -15.01 -8.26 -5.24
C PRO A 42 -14.75 -9.76 -5.01
N VAL A 43 -14.00 -10.38 -5.91
CA VAL A 43 -13.62 -11.79 -5.81
C VAL A 43 -12.38 -11.89 -4.92
N LEU A 44 -12.61 -12.18 -3.64
CA LEU A 44 -11.56 -12.46 -2.65
C LEU A 44 -11.71 -13.89 -2.15
N GLY A 45 -10.58 -14.59 -1.99
CA GLY A 45 -10.56 -15.89 -1.32
C GLY A 45 -10.94 -15.77 0.16
N THR A 46 -11.28 -16.91 0.79
CA THR A 46 -11.76 -16.99 2.19
C THR A 46 -10.89 -16.24 3.20
N TRP A 47 -9.58 -16.13 2.94
CA TRP A 47 -8.60 -15.51 3.82
C TRP A 47 -7.92 -14.28 3.21
N GLN A 48 -8.45 -13.75 2.11
CA GLN A 48 -7.94 -12.53 1.49
C GLN A 48 -8.73 -11.32 1.98
N SER A 49 -8.00 -10.29 2.39
CA SER A 49 -8.54 -9.00 2.81
C SER A 49 -7.70 -7.88 2.23
N ILE A 50 -8.32 -6.73 2.00
CA ILE A 50 -7.64 -5.53 1.51
C ILE A 50 -7.24 -4.69 2.72
N PHE A 51 -5.96 -4.37 2.84
CA PHE A 51 -5.42 -3.51 3.89
C PHE A 51 -4.77 -2.28 3.29
N PHE A 52 -4.97 -1.13 3.94
CA PHE A 52 -4.12 0.03 3.73
C PHE A 52 -2.95 -0.05 4.73
N ALA A 53 -1.72 -0.06 4.24
CA ALA A 53 -0.52 -0.01 5.08
C ALA A 53 -0.03 1.44 5.22
N GLU A 54 -0.20 2.03 6.40
CA GLU A 54 0.45 3.30 6.75
C GLU A 54 1.91 3.04 7.11
N LEU A 55 2.82 3.79 6.49
CA LEU A 55 4.26 3.60 6.61
C LEU A 55 5.00 4.86 7.08
N ASP A 56 4.31 6.00 7.17
CA ASP A 56 4.84 7.31 7.56
C ASP A 56 3.76 8.15 8.28
N GLY A 57 3.09 7.51 9.24
CA GLY A 57 1.94 8.08 9.97
C GLY A 57 2.33 8.83 11.26
N PRO A 58 1.34 9.48 11.91
CA PRO A 58 -0.07 9.55 11.53
C PRO A 58 -0.34 10.62 10.46
N ARG A 59 -1.14 10.29 9.44
CA ARG A 59 -1.53 11.24 8.38
C ARG A 59 -2.96 10.96 7.89
N ASN A 60 -3.60 11.98 7.34
CA ASN A 60 -4.83 11.79 6.55
C ASN A 60 -4.44 11.20 5.19
N ARG A 61 -5.01 10.03 4.88
CA ARG A 61 -4.71 9.30 3.64
C ARG A 61 -5.94 9.21 2.76
N THR A 62 -5.71 9.09 1.46
CA THR A 62 -6.76 8.93 0.46
C THR A 62 -6.48 7.68 -0.36
N VAL A 63 -7.46 6.77 -0.41
CA VAL A 63 -7.43 5.61 -1.29
C VAL A 63 -8.35 5.90 -2.47
N LYS A 64 -7.83 5.79 -3.69
CA LYS A 64 -8.63 5.95 -4.91
C LYS A 64 -9.06 4.58 -5.42
N ILE A 65 -10.34 4.42 -5.69
CA ILE A 65 -10.91 3.20 -6.28
C ILE A 65 -11.41 3.56 -7.67
N LYS A 66 -10.98 2.79 -8.67
CA LYS A 66 -11.48 2.90 -10.04
C LYS A 66 -12.03 1.56 -10.47
N ILE A 67 -13.31 1.53 -10.81
CA ILE A 67 -13.98 0.36 -11.36
C ILE A 67 -13.97 0.50 -12.89
N ILE A 68 -13.49 -0.54 -13.59
CA ILE A 68 -13.46 -0.60 -15.04
C ILE A 68 -14.14 -1.90 -15.44
N GLY A 69 -15.13 -1.83 -16.33
CA GLY A 69 -15.86 -2.97 -16.84
C GLY A 69 -16.91 -2.53 -17.87
N SER A 70 -17.44 -3.47 -18.63
CA SER A 70 -18.61 -3.26 -19.48
C SER A 70 -19.89 -3.48 -18.68
N ARG A 71 -20.98 -2.86 -19.13
CA ARG A 71 -22.33 -3.30 -18.79
C ARG A 71 -22.79 -4.15 -19.95
N ASP A 72 -23.03 -5.42 -19.71
CA ASP A 72 -23.92 -6.21 -20.54
C ASP A 72 -25.34 -6.12 -19.95
#